data_AF-A0AAJ1UZ52-F1
#
_entry.id   AF-A0AAJ1UZ52-F1
#
_cell.length_a   1.000
_cell.length_b   1.000
_cell.length_c   1.000
_cell.angle_alpha   90.00
_cell.angle_beta   90.00
_cell.angle_gamma   90.00
#
_symmetry.space_group_name_H-M   'P 1'
#
loop_
_entity.id
_entity.type
_entity.pdbx_description
1 polymer ?
#
loop_
_entity_poly.entity_id
_entity_poly.type
_entity_poly.pdbx_seq_one_letter_code
_entity_poly.pdbx_strand_id
1 'polypeptide(L)'
;MTSPVVSSQPRRKSRSLIISIALIIIAAFVLAVSIWTTSGNKQADSAASAQSSDSTHTQSAQSASATPGASSAAAAAADVDPNVAAPSEKNAELLAIIRSAPKRDANDNQAKGALDAPVVLTLFSDFSCPYCTLFAKKIEPQLADLIEDGTLRIEWRDLAQITPTSPLAAQAGRAAADQGKFWEFHDLLYQATNEHEHPEYTEESLVAFAEQAGVSDIDTFRATMNAAETVQAVADAKKEAYSIGITGTPFMFIGDTYISGYRDYEYVRTTIELQAEAARS
;
A
#
# COMPACT_ATOMS: atom_id res chain seq x y z
N MET A 1 -21.85 -31.88 59.53
CA MET A 1 -21.55 -33.11 58.75
C MET A 1 -22.01 -32.89 57.32
N THR A 2 -21.06 -33.05 56.39
CA THR A 2 -21.17 -33.30 54.94
C THR A 2 -21.95 -32.33 54.03
N SER A 3 -21.22 -31.61 53.17
CA SER A 3 -21.66 -31.23 51.82
C SER A 3 -20.49 -31.37 50.83
N PRO A 4 -20.72 -31.83 49.58
CA PRO A 4 -19.67 -32.41 48.75
C PRO A 4 -18.99 -31.41 47.82
N VAL A 5 -17.73 -31.72 47.51
CA VAL A 5 -16.89 -31.05 46.51
C VAL A 5 -17.37 -31.42 45.11
N VAL A 6 -17.71 -30.42 44.28
CA VAL A 6 -17.99 -30.60 42.84
C VAL A 6 -16.68 -30.46 42.06
N SER A 7 -16.24 -31.56 41.46
CA SER A 7 -15.11 -31.63 40.53
C SER A 7 -15.59 -31.36 39.10
N SER A 8 -15.13 -30.26 38.49
CA SER A 8 -15.36 -29.97 37.07
C SER A 8 -14.21 -30.51 36.20
N GLN A 9 -14.47 -31.53 35.37
CA GLN A 9 -13.54 -31.94 34.31
C GLN A 9 -13.66 -31.05 33.06
N PRO A 10 -12.56 -30.82 32.31
CA PRO A 10 -12.61 -30.06 31.07
C PRO A 10 -13.13 -30.89 29.87
N ARG A 11 -14.03 -30.27 29.09
CA ARG A 11 -14.66 -30.82 27.87
C ARG A 11 -13.65 -31.01 26.73
N ARG A 12 -13.29 -32.26 26.46
CA ARG A 12 -12.48 -32.70 25.31
C ARG A 12 -13.36 -32.87 24.05
N LYS A 13 -13.82 -31.79 23.41
CA LYS A 13 -14.67 -31.89 22.19
C LYS A 13 -14.25 -31.06 20.96
N SER A 14 -13.19 -30.25 20.99
CA SER A 14 -12.84 -29.40 19.83
C SER A 14 -11.80 -29.97 18.86
N ARG A 15 -10.95 -30.92 19.27
CA ARG A 15 -9.84 -31.40 18.41
C ARG A 15 -10.29 -32.31 17.26
N SER A 16 -11.37 -33.07 17.43
CA SER A 16 -11.88 -33.97 16.38
C SER A 16 -12.52 -33.21 15.23
N LEU A 17 -13.15 -32.06 15.49
CA LEU A 17 -13.87 -31.28 14.49
C LEU A 17 -12.91 -30.54 13.54
N ILE A 18 -11.79 -30.04 14.08
CA ILE A 18 -10.76 -29.33 13.32
C ILE A 18 -10.06 -30.26 12.33
N ILE A 19 -9.77 -31.51 12.74
CA ILE A 19 -9.13 -32.51 11.88
C ILE A 19 -10.07 -32.91 10.72
N SER A 20 -11.37 -33.04 10.97
CA SER A 20 -12.34 -33.36 9.92
C SER A 20 -12.50 -32.24 8.88
N ILE A 21 -12.49 -30.96 9.31
CA ILE A 21 -12.57 -29.82 8.40
C ILE A 21 -11.30 -29.70 7.53
N ALA A 22 -10.12 -29.91 8.12
CA ALA A 22 -8.86 -29.88 7.38
C ALA A 22 -8.77 -30.96 6.28
N LEU A 23 -9.27 -32.18 6.55
CA LEU A 23 -9.28 -33.26 5.55
C LEU A 23 -10.22 -32.99 4.37
N ILE A 24 -11.36 -32.33 4.61
CA ILE A 24 -12.31 -31.97 3.54
C ILE A 24 -11.72 -30.90 2.61
N ILE A 25 -11.00 -29.91 3.16
CA ILE A 25 -10.36 -28.84 2.37
C ILE A 25 -9.25 -29.41 1.47
N ILE A 26 -8.44 -30.34 2.00
CA ILE A 26 -7.36 -30.98 1.22
C ILE A 26 -7.95 -31.82 0.07
N ALA A 27 -9.03 -32.58 0.32
CA ALA A 27 -9.68 -33.38 -0.72
C ALA A 27 -10.29 -32.50 -1.84
N ALA A 28 -10.88 -31.36 -1.50
CA ALA A 28 -11.41 -30.41 -2.48
C ALA A 28 -10.30 -29.77 -3.34
N PHE A 29 -9.14 -29.49 -2.75
CA PHE A 29 -8.00 -28.90 -3.47
C PHE A 29 -7.38 -29.89 -4.46
N VAL A 30 -7.27 -31.17 -4.11
CA VAL A 30 -6.75 -32.22 -5.00
C VAL A 30 -7.68 -32.48 -6.20
N LEU A 31 -9.01 -32.38 -5.99
CA LEU A 31 -9.99 -32.49 -7.07
C LEU A 31 -9.92 -31.30 -8.04
N ALA A 32 -9.74 -30.08 -7.54
CA ALA A 32 -9.63 -28.88 -8.37
C ALA A 32 -8.37 -28.90 -9.26
N VAL A 33 -7.23 -29.37 -8.73
CA VAL A 33 -5.97 -29.47 -9.48
C VAL A 33 -6.03 -30.56 -10.56
N SER A 34 -6.78 -31.65 -10.32
CA SER A 34 -6.96 -32.74 -11.28
C SER A 34 -7.82 -32.34 -12.50
N ILE A 35 -8.70 -31.35 -12.34
CA ILE A 35 -9.53 -30.81 -13.43
C ILE A 35 -8.73 -29.84 -14.31
N TRP A 36 -7.74 -29.15 -13.75
CA TRP A 36 -6.92 -28.21 -14.51
C TRP A 36 -5.88 -28.92 -15.40
N THR A 37 -5.35 -30.06 -14.96
CA THR A 37 -4.33 -30.82 -15.71
C THR A 37 -4.90 -31.62 -16.89
N THR A 38 -6.22 -31.82 -16.95
CA THR A 38 -6.88 -32.63 -17.99
C THR A 38 -7.49 -31.84 -19.14
N SER A 39 -7.55 -30.50 -19.05
CA SER A 39 -8.30 -29.68 -20.01
C SER A 39 -7.47 -28.74 -20.90
N GLY A 40 -6.13 -28.83 -20.87
CA GLY A 40 -5.27 -27.92 -21.63
C GLY A 40 -4.27 -28.63 -22.54
N ASN A 41 -4.70 -29.32 -23.60
CA ASN A 41 -3.82 -29.59 -24.74
C ASN A 41 -4.54 -30.02 -26.03
N LYS A 42 -5.03 -29.07 -26.83
CA LYS A 42 -5.26 -29.25 -28.29
C LYS A 42 -5.22 -27.88 -28.97
N GLN A 43 -4.11 -27.53 -29.64
CA GLN A 43 -4.02 -27.53 -31.11
C GLN A 43 -2.62 -27.05 -31.54
N ALA A 44 -1.96 -27.89 -32.31
CA ALA A 44 -0.78 -27.58 -33.08
C ALA A 44 -1.20 -27.02 -34.46
N ASP A 45 -0.40 -26.12 -35.01
CA ASP A 45 0.37 -26.33 -36.25
C ASP A 45 0.48 -25.11 -37.19
N SER A 46 1.73 -24.87 -37.58
CA SER A 46 2.22 -24.42 -38.89
C SER A 46 1.96 -22.98 -39.36
N ALA A 47 3.05 -22.21 -39.56
CA ALA A 47 3.72 -22.12 -40.87
C ALA A 47 4.90 -21.14 -40.84
N ALA A 48 5.97 -21.51 -41.52
CA ALA A 48 7.13 -20.68 -41.80
C ALA A 48 7.01 -19.98 -43.17
N SER A 49 7.77 -18.90 -43.30
CA SER A 49 8.45 -18.36 -44.49
C SER A 49 7.76 -17.34 -45.43
N ALA A 50 8.54 -16.26 -45.62
CA ALA A 50 8.88 -15.55 -46.87
C ALA A 50 8.11 -14.27 -47.31
N GLN A 51 8.89 -13.18 -47.30
CA GLN A 51 9.12 -12.20 -48.38
C GLN A 51 8.01 -11.25 -48.88
N SER A 52 8.24 -9.97 -48.58
CA SER A 52 8.26 -8.79 -49.48
C SER A 52 7.47 -8.82 -50.80
N SER A 53 6.54 -7.88 -50.96
CA SER A 53 6.51 -6.99 -52.14
C SER A 53 5.69 -5.73 -51.87
N ASP A 54 6.25 -4.64 -52.40
CA ASP A 54 5.76 -3.29 -52.55
C ASP A 54 4.48 -3.20 -53.39
N SER A 55 3.58 -2.26 -53.05
CA SER A 55 2.59 -1.65 -53.96
C SER A 55 1.91 -0.46 -53.29
N THR A 56 2.18 0.71 -53.86
CA THR A 56 1.54 2.00 -53.61
C THR A 56 0.11 2.02 -54.18
N HIS A 57 -0.89 2.57 -53.46
CA HIS A 57 -1.99 3.37 -54.06
C HIS A 57 -2.88 4.07 -53.00
N THR A 58 -2.73 5.40 -52.97
CA THR A 58 -3.75 6.46 -53.04
C THR A 58 -5.11 6.34 -52.33
N GLN A 59 -5.27 7.21 -51.32
CA GLN A 59 -6.44 8.03 -50.92
C GLN A 59 -7.87 7.48 -50.98
N SER A 60 -8.57 7.56 -49.84
CA SER A 60 -9.86 8.26 -49.79
C SER A 60 -10.14 8.76 -48.37
N ALA A 61 -10.42 10.06 -48.27
CA ALA A 61 -10.91 10.72 -47.07
C ALA A 61 -12.37 10.31 -46.81
N GLN A 62 -12.71 10.05 -45.56
CA GLN A 62 -14.09 10.15 -45.06
C GLN A 62 -14.11 10.92 -43.75
N SER A 63 -14.63 12.14 -43.87
CA SER A 63 -15.07 13.00 -42.78
C SER A 63 -16.25 12.35 -42.05
N ALA A 64 -16.20 12.31 -40.73
CA ALA A 64 -17.37 12.17 -39.89
C ALA A 64 -17.22 13.06 -38.65
N SER A 65 -17.86 14.24 -38.77
CA SER A 65 -18.70 14.91 -37.78
C SER A 65 -18.30 14.82 -36.29
N ALA A 66 -17.82 15.94 -35.76
CA ALA A 66 -17.71 16.20 -34.34
C ALA A 66 -19.08 16.22 -33.65
N THR A 67 -19.13 15.68 -32.43
CA THR A 67 -20.10 16.08 -31.39
C THR A 67 -19.29 16.67 -30.23
N PRO A 68 -19.53 17.92 -29.79
CA PRO A 68 -18.81 18.50 -28.67
C PRO A 68 -19.59 18.31 -27.34
N GLY A 69 -18.86 18.00 -26.27
CA GLY A 69 -19.28 18.37 -24.90
C GLY A 69 -19.82 17.26 -24.00
N ALA A 70 -18.92 16.41 -23.50
CA ALA A 70 -18.92 15.90 -22.13
C ALA A 70 -17.47 15.50 -21.80
N SER A 71 -16.90 16.10 -20.76
CA SER A 71 -15.46 16.11 -20.42
C SER A 71 -14.78 14.75 -20.59
N SER A 72 -13.83 14.68 -21.53
CA SER A 72 -13.15 13.47 -21.98
C SER A 72 -12.06 12.97 -21.02
N ALA A 73 -11.85 13.63 -19.89
CA ALA A 73 -10.80 13.27 -18.95
C ALA A 73 -11.17 12.05 -18.08
N ALA A 74 -12.43 11.92 -17.69
CA ALA A 74 -12.93 10.71 -17.02
C ALA A 74 -12.89 9.47 -17.95
N ALA A 75 -12.92 9.68 -19.28
CA ALA A 75 -12.74 8.62 -20.26
C ALA A 75 -11.26 8.30 -20.54
N ALA A 76 -10.36 9.29 -20.41
CA ALA A 76 -8.92 9.09 -20.62
C ALA A 76 -8.26 8.22 -19.53
N ALA A 77 -8.80 8.20 -18.31
CA ALA A 77 -8.33 7.33 -17.24
C ALA A 77 -8.81 5.86 -17.38
N ALA A 78 -9.69 5.56 -18.34
CA ALA A 78 -10.33 4.24 -18.46
C ALA A 78 -9.54 3.23 -19.32
N ASP A 79 -8.56 3.67 -20.12
CA ASP A 79 -7.82 2.87 -21.12
C ASP A 79 -6.28 2.89 -20.94
N VAL A 80 -5.80 3.11 -19.72
CA VAL A 80 -4.36 3.06 -19.44
C VAL A 80 -3.88 1.62 -19.35
N ASP A 81 -2.77 1.28 -20.02
CA ASP A 81 -2.14 -0.05 -19.91
C ASP A 81 -1.83 -0.34 -18.43
N PRO A 82 -2.39 -1.43 -17.85
CA PRO A 82 -2.20 -1.76 -16.43
C PRO A 82 -0.74 -2.10 -16.06
N ASN A 83 0.13 -2.30 -17.05
CA ASN A 83 1.56 -2.45 -16.82
C ASN A 83 2.29 -1.11 -16.67
N VAL A 84 1.70 -0.01 -17.15
CA VAL A 84 2.30 1.33 -17.18
C VAL A 84 1.82 2.19 -16.01
N ALA A 85 0.54 2.09 -15.62
CA ALA A 85 0.03 2.78 -14.42
C ALA A 85 -1.07 1.97 -13.73
N ALA A 86 -1.43 2.37 -12.51
CA ALA A 86 -2.55 1.76 -11.82
C ALA A 86 -3.86 2.15 -12.52
N PRO A 87 -4.72 1.17 -12.87
CA PRO A 87 -6.02 1.49 -13.43
C PRO A 87 -6.88 2.18 -12.37
N SER A 88 -7.72 3.13 -12.80
CA SER A 88 -8.72 3.72 -11.91
C SER A 88 -9.73 2.66 -11.50
N GLU A 89 -10.08 2.66 -10.21
CA GLU A 89 -11.07 1.75 -9.66
C GLU A 89 -12.46 2.09 -10.22
N LYS A 90 -13.24 1.07 -10.56
CA LYS A 90 -14.58 1.21 -11.16
C LYS A 90 -15.68 0.80 -10.19
N ASN A 91 -15.34 0.02 -9.17
CA ASN A 91 -16.24 -0.35 -8.10
C ASN A 91 -16.52 0.86 -7.20
N ALA A 92 -17.78 1.26 -7.11
CA ALA A 92 -18.20 2.45 -6.36
C ALA A 92 -17.90 2.37 -4.85
N GLU A 93 -17.95 1.18 -4.25
CA GLU A 93 -17.66 0.97 -2.83
C GLU A 93 -16.16 1.11 -2.56
N LEU A 94 -15.32 0.50 -3.39
CA LEU A 94 -13.86 0.65 -3.30
C LEU A 94 -13.44 2.09 -3.57
N LEU A 95 -14.01 2.75 -4.57
CA LEU A 95 -13.78 4.17 -4.83
C LEU A 95 -14.13 5.05 -3.62
N ALA A 96 -15.24 4.76 -2.94
CA ALA A 96 -15.61 5.51 -1.74
C ALA A 96 -14.56 5.34 -0.62
N ILE A 97 -14.02 4.13 -0.43
CA ILE A 97 -12.93 3.86 0.51
C ILE A 97 -11.69 4.67 0.11
N ILE A 98 -11.23 4.53 -1.14
CA ILE A 98 -10.04 5.21 -1.66
C ILE A 98 -10.13 6.72 -1.45
N ARG A 99 -11.25 7.34 -1.86
CA ARG A 99 -11.48 8.79 -1.78
C ARG A 99 -11.63 9.30 -0.34
N SER A 100 -11.95 8.42 0.61
CA SER A 100 -12.05 8.77 2.03
C SER A 100 -10.72 8.66 2.80
N ALA A 101 -9.70 8.02 2.22
CA ALA A 101 -8.44 7.73 2.91
C ALA A 101 -7.54 8.97 3.18
N PRO A 102 -7.46 9.97 2.27
CA PRO A 102 -6.76 11.21 2.55
C PRO A 102 -7.43 11.97 3.71
N LYS A 103 -6.66 12.31 4.74
CA LYS A 103 -7.15 13.11 5.87
C LYS A 103 -7.17 14.60 5.53
N ARG A 104 -6.17 15.08 4.77
CA ARG A 104 -5.96 16.51 4.50
C ARG A 104 -6.03 17.36 5.78
N ASP A 105 -5.36 16.88 6.83
CA ASP A 105 -5.20 17.63 8.08
C ASP A 105 -3.92 18.47 8.01
N ALA A 106 -4.05 19.76 8.25
CA ALA A 106 -2.95 20.71 8.28
C ALA A 106 -1.96 20.44 9.42
N ASN A 107 -2.39 19.71 10.46
CA ASN A 107 -1.58 19.34 11.61
C ASN A 107 -1.03 17.90 11.53
N ASP A 108 -1.22 17.20 10.41
CA ASP A 108 -0.65 15.87 10.21
C ASP A 108 0.86 15.99 9.93
N ASN A 109 1.67 15.90 10.98
CA ASN A 109 3.13 15.92 10.87
C ASN A 109 3.71 14.65 10.21
N GLN A 110 2.89 13.66 9.88
CA GLN A 110 3.27 12.48 9.10
C GLN A 110 2.91 12.64 7.61
N ALA A 111 2.54 13.85 7.21
CA ALA A 111 2.31 14.21 5.83
C ALA A 111 3.36 15.20 5.32
N LYS A 112 3.57 15.26 4.01
CA LYS A 112 4.38 16.28 3.33
C LYS A 112 3.74 16.68 2.01
N GLY A 113 3.98 17.92 1.59
CA GLY A 113 3.34 18.54 0.44
C GLY A 113 2.11 19.38 0.78
N ALA A 114 1.65 20.15 -0.20
CA ALA A 114 0.59 21.14 -0.02
C ALA A 114 -0.73 20.49 0.42
N LEU A 115 -1.46 21.15 1.33
CA LEU A 115 -2.73 20.62 1.86
C LEU A 115 -3.79 20.45 0.77
N ASP A 116 -3.77 21.34 -0.22
CA ASP A 116 -4.66 21.44 -1.37
C ASP A 116 -4.08 20.78 -2.63
N ALA A 117 -3.00 20.00 -2.52
CA ALA A 117 -2.44 19.26 -3.65
C ALA A 117 -3.54 18.42 -4.32
N PRO A 118 -3.66 18.45 -5.66
CA PRO A 118 -4.72 17.75 -6.39
C PRO A 118 -4.65 16.24 -6.18
N VAL A 119 -3.45 15.67 -5.99
CA VAL A 119 -3.26 14.25 -5.71
C VAL A 119 -2.71 14.04 -4.30
N VAL A 120 -3.34 13.13 -3.56
CA VAL A 120 -2.79 12.60 -2.30
C VAL A 120 -2.40 11.14 -2.52
N LEU A 121 -1.16 10.82 -2.20
CA LEU A 121 -0.67 9.46 -2.03
C LEU A 121 -0.81 9.09 -0.55
N THR A 122 -1.79 8.26 -0.21
CA THR A 122 -1.92 7.70 1.15
C THR A 122 -1.11 6.41 1.21
N LEU A 123 0.01 6.43 1.95
CA LEU A 123 0.99 5.35 2.02
C LEU A 123 0.82 4.56 3.32
N PHE A 124 0.42 3.29 3.21
CA PHE A 124 0.44 2.33 4.31
C PHE A 124 1.77 1.60 4.32
N SER A 125 2.51 1.72 5.43
CA SER A 125 3.90 1.29 5.48
C SER A 125 4.33 0.79 6.86
N ASP A 126 5.47 0.11 6.89
CA ASP A 126 6.10 -0.47 8.07
C ASP A 126 7.61 -0.29 7.97
N PHE A 127 8.25 0.22 9.03
CA PHE A 127 9.69 0.44 9.09
C PHE A 127 10.52 -0.84 8.94
N SER A 128 9.97 -2.01 9.27
CA SER A 128 10.63 -3.31 9.09
C SER A 128 10.30 -4.00 7.76
N CYS A 129 9.54 -3.37 6.86
CA CYS A 129 9.20 -3.96 5.57
C CYS A 129 10.28 -3.69 4.51
N PRO A 130 10.90 -4.73 3.90
CA PRO A 130 11.94 -4.56 2.88
C PRO A 130 11.43 -3.82 1.62
N TYR A 131 10.18 -4.05 1.23
CA TYR A 131 9.57 -3.35 0.10
C TYR A 131 9.23 -1.89 0.42
N CYS A 132 8.98 -1.56 1.68
CA CYS A 132 8.84 -0.16 2.11
C CYS A 132 10.20 0.53 2.10
N THR A 133 11.26 -0.16 2.54
CA THR A 133 12.65 0.31 2.40
C THR A 133 12.99 0.60 0.93
N LEU A 134 12.62 -0.28 0.00
CA LEU A 134 12.79 -0.03 -1.43
C LEU A 134 12.03 1.21 -1.90
N PHE A 135 10.76 1.34 -1.51
CA PHE A 135 9.96 2.52 -1.85
C PHE A 135 10.61 3.82 -1.34
N ALA A 136 10.95 3.88 -0.05
CA ALA A 136 11.53 5.06 0.59
C ALA A 136 12.91 5.41 0.01
N LYS A 137 13.71 4.44 -0.41
CA LYS A 137 15.05 4.68 -0.99
C LYS A 137 15.04 4.99 -2.48
N LYS A 138 14.12 4.40 -3.24
CA LYS A 138 14.17 4.39 -4.70
C LYS A 138 13.06 5.20 -5.36
N ILE A 139 11.93 5.38 -4.71
CA ILE A 139 10.74 5.98 -5.33
C ILE A 139 10.49 7.34 -4.71
N GLU A 140 10.30 7.40 -3.39
CA GLU A 140 9.89 8.60 -2.67
C GLU A 140 10.79 9.83 -2.94
N PRO A 141 12.13 9.73 -2.96
CA PRO A 141 12.99 10.90 -3.21
C PRO A 141 12.84 11.45 -4.63
N GLN A 142 12.43 10.62 -5.60
CA GLN A 142 12.23 11.02 -6.99
C GLN A 142 10.85 11.68 -7.22
N LEU A 143 9.98 11.70 -6.22
CA LEU A 143 8.69 12.40 -6.26
C LEU A 143 8.77 13.82 -5.67
N ALA A 144 9.97 14.26 -5.25
CA ALA A 144 10.16 15.55 -4.58
C ALA A 144 9.72 16.74 -5.45
N ASP A 145 9.93 16.68 -6.76
CA ASP A 145 9.53 17.74 -7.69
C ASP A 145 8.00 17.93 -7.72
N LEU A 146 7.23 16.84 -7.67
CA LEU A 146 5.77 16.88 -7.61
C LEU A 146 5.25 17.37 -6.24
N ILE A 147 6.03 17.20 -5.18
CA ILE A 147 5.69 17.74 -3.85
C ILE A 147 5.98 19.24 -3.82
N GLU A 148 7.13 19.65 -4.36
CA GLU A 148 7.59 21.04 -4.41
C GLU A 148 6.72 21.92 -5.32
N ASP A 149 6.24 21.41 -6.46
CA ASP A 149 5.35 22.13 -7.36
C ASP A 149 3.87 22.15 -6.90
N GLY A 150 3.56 21.45 -5.80
CA GLY A 150 2.24 21.37 -5.19
C GLY A 150 1.30 20.35 -5.83
N THR A 151 1.76 19.54 -6.80
CA THR A 151 0.95 18.50 -7.45
C THR A 151 0.61 17.34 -6.50
N LEU A 152 1.55 16.97 -5.63
CA LEU A 152 1.49 15.79 -4.79
C LEU A 152 1.58 16.14 -3.30
N ARG A 153 0.72 15.49 -2.51
CA ARG A 153 0.87 15.33 -1.07
C ARG A 153 1.03 13.86 -0.74
N ILE A 154 1.96 13.53 0.16
CA ILE A 154 2.12 12.19 0.71
C ILE A 154 1.60 12.20 2.15
N GLU A 155 0.72 11.25 2.49
CA GLU A 155 0.24 11.04 3.85
C GLU A 155 0.58 9.61 4.31
N TRP A 156 1.39 9.49 5.36
CA TRP A 156 1.75 8.21 5.94
C TRP A 156 0.61 7.60 6.78
N ARG A 157 0.53 6.27 6.77
CA ARG A 157 -0.34 5.45 7.62
C ARG A 157 0.45 4.25 8.13
N ASP A 158 0.46 4.08 9.45
CA ASP A 158 1.11 2.92 10.06
C ASP A 158 0.37 1.63 9.70
N LEU A 159 1.13 0.66 9.21
CA LEU A 159 0.69 -0.73 9.11
C LEU A 159 1.78 -1.65 9.69
N ALA A 160 2.06 -1.46 10.98
CA ALA A 160 3.08 -2.18 11.73
C ALA A 160 2.72 -3.67 11.95
N GLN A 161 3.32 -4.55 11.17
CA GLN A 161 2.97 -5.98 11.13
C GLN A 161 4.11 -6.93 10.77
N ILE A 162 5.27 -6.43 10.32
CA ILE A 162 6.31 -7.29 9.74
C ILE A 162 7.13 -8.03 10.80
N THR A 163 7.56 -7.33 11.85
CA THR A 163 8.30 -7.92 12.97
C THR A 163 7.57 -7.68 14.30
N PRO A 164 7.94 -8.41 15.37
CA PRO A 164 7.45 -8.11 16.71
C PRO A 164 7.75 -6.67 17.18
N THR A 165 8.80 -6.03 16.66
CA THR A 165 9.19 -4.66 17.01
C THR A 165 8.67 -3.59 16.05
N SER A 166 8.01 -3.96 14.93
CA SER A 166 7.33 -3.00 14.03
C SER A 166 6.43 -2.00 14.78
N PRO A 167 5.59 -2.40 15.76
CA PRO A 167 4.77 -1.44 16.49
C PRO A 167 5.58 -0.41 17.27
N LEU A 168 6.73 -0.81 17.84
CA LEU A 168 7.61 0.10 18.57
C LEU A 168 8.24 1.14 17.63
N ALA A 169 8.65 0.74 16.43
CA ALA A 169 9.16 1.67 15.42
C ALA A 169 8.08 2.66 14.94
N ALA A 170 6.83 2.21 14.75
CA ALA A 170 5.71 3.10 14.43
C ALA A 170 5.41 4.10 15.56
N GLN A 171 5.46 3.65 16.83
CA GLN A 171 5.33 4.52 17.99
C GLN A 171 6.42 5.59 18.04
N ALA A 172 7.67 5.21 17.75
CA ALA A 172 8.80 6.13 17.63
C ALA A 172 8.59 7.15 16.51
N GLY A 173 8.10 6.72 15.34
CA GLY A 173 7.73 7.61 14.24
C GLY A 173 6.69 8.65 14.70
N ARG A 174 5.63 8.24 15.39
CA ARG A 174 4.64 9.16 15.97
C ARG A 174 5.25 10.14 16.96
N ALA A 175 6.12 9.66 17.84
CA ALA A 175 6.81 10.52 18.81
C ALA A 175 7.73 11.55 18.14
N ALA A 176 8.39 11.18 17.03
CA ALA A 176 9.14 12.13 16.21
C ALA A 176 8.20 13.12 15.50
N ALA A 177 7.04 12.65 15.01
CA ALA A 177 6.02 13.50 14.38
C ALA A 177 5.48 14.57 15.34
N ASP A 178 5.26 14.25 16.62
CA ASP A 178 4.83 15.21 17.63
C ASP A 178 5.82 16.37 17.83
N GLN A 179 7.08 16.17 17.44
CA GLN A 179 8.14 17.19 17.47
C GLN A 179 8.52 17.70 16.06
N GLY A 180 7.72 17.40 15.05
CA GLY A 180 7.92 17.86 13.67
C GLY A 180 9.10 17.21 12.95
N LYS A 181 9.53 16.02 13.39
CA LYS A 181 10.72 15.29 12.90
C LYS A 181 10.41 13.93 12.30
N PHE A 182 9.16 13.71 11.88
CA PHE A 182 8.74 12.44 11.30
C PHE A 182 9.58 12.04 10.09
N TRP A 183 9.72 12.94 9.11
CA TRP A 183 10.36 12.61 7.84
C TRP A 183 11.88 12.43 7.98
N GLU A 184 12.54 13.24 8.79
CA GLU A 184 13.96 13.03 9.10
C GLU A 184 14.20 11.70 9.83
N PHE A 185 13.33 11.35 10.79
CA PHE A 185 13.37 10.07 11.49
C PHE A 185 13.11 8.89 10.54
N HIS A 186 12.06 8.99 9.73
CA HIS A 186 11.67 8.03 8.70
C HIS A 186 12.84 7.72 7.75
N ASP A 187 13.46 8.78 7.22
CA ASP A 187 14.55 8.66 6.26
C ASP A 187 15.76 7.96 6.87
N LEU A 188 16.10 8.27 8.13
CA LEU A 188 17.20 7.63 8.85
C LEU A 188 16.96 6.14 9.09
N LEU A 189 15.75 5.75 9.54
CA LEU A 189 15.39 4.35 9.76
C LEU A 189 15.49 3.55 8.48
N TYR A 190 14.92 4.06 7.38
CA TYR A 190 14.99 3.36 6.10
C TYR A 190 16.40 3.35 5.52
N GLN A 191 17.16 4.45 5.62
CA GLN A 191 18.55 4.48 5.15
C GLN A 191 19.41 3.43 5.85
N ALA A 192 19.25 3.25 7.16
CA ALA A 192 19.98 2.26 7.96
C ALA A 192 19.58 0.80 7.67
N THR A 193 18.44 0.57 7.02
CA THR A 193 17.90 -0.78 6.78
C THR A 193 18.33 -1.32 5.42
N ASN A 194 18.79 -2.57 5.37
CA ASN A 194 19.01 -3.28 4.10
C ASN A 194 17.67 -3.77 3.52
N GLU A 195 17.43 -3.56 2.22
CA GLU A 195 16.20 -3.99 1.53
C GLU A 195 15.99 -5.52 1.44
N HIS A 196 16.93 -6.33 1.94
CA HIS A 196 16.82 -7.78 2.05
C HIS A 196 16.57 -8.27 3.48
N GLU A 197 16.41 -7.35 4.43
CA GLU A 197 16.31 -7.67 5.86
C GLU A 197 15.00 -7.15 6.46
N HIS A 198 14.69 -7.72 7.63
CA HIS A 198 13.60 -7.28 8.50
C HIS A 198 14.23 -6.77 9.80
N PRO A 199 14.52 -5.47 9.91
CA PRO A 199 15.17 -4.92 11.09
C PRO A 199 14.30 -5.10 12.33
N GLU A 200 14.95 -5.40 13.44
CA GLU A 200 14.36 -5.38 14.78
C GLU A 200 14.84 -4.14 15.52
N TYR A 201 13.94 -3.48 16.23
CA TYR A 201 14.21 -2.22 16.90
C TYR A 201 14.12 -2.35 18.41
N THR A 202 15.07 -1.72 19.10
CA THR A 202 15.02 -1.48 20.54
C THR A 202 14.71 -0.01 20.80
N GLU A 203 14.20 0.30 22.00
CA GLU A 203 14.00 1.68 22.44
C GLU A 203 15.26 2.53 22.24
N GLU A 204 16.42 2.02 22.67
CA GLU A 204 17.69 2.74 22.54
C GLU A 204 18.09 2.99 21.09
N SER A 205 17.89 2.02 20.19
CA SER A 205 18.17 2.25 18.77
C SER A 205 17.27 3.35 18.17
N LEU A 206 16.00 3.37 18.55
CA LEU A 206 15.03 4.35 18.06
C LEU A 206 15.32 5.75 18.61
N VAL A 207 15.74 5.84 19.87
CA VAL A 207 16.17 7.10 20.47
C VAL A 207 17.43 7.62 19.78
N ALA A 208 18.40 6.76 19.47
CA ALA A 208 19.60 7.18 18.72
C ALA A 208 19.26 7.70 17.32
N PHE A 209 18.22 7.15 16.66
CA PHE A 209 17.72 7.69 15.39
C PHE A 209 16.97 9.02 15.59
N ALA A 210 16.19 9.17 16.66
CA ALA A 210 15.50 10.42 16.99
C ALA A 210 16.50 11.57 17.24
N GLU A 211 17.58 11.31 17.97
CA GLU A 211 18.68 12.28 18.17
C GLU A 211 19.31 12.69 16.84
N GLN A 212 19.60 11.73 15.95
CA GLN A 212 20.14 12.02 14.61
C GLN A 212 19.14 12.79 13.73
N ALA A 213 17.84 12.54 13.88
CA ALA A 213 16.77 13.26 13.18
C ALA A 213 16.62 14.71 13.67
N GLY A 214 17.27 15.07 14.78
CA GLY A 214 17.17 16.39 15.40
C GLY A 214 15.90 16.57 16.24
N VAL A 215 15.35 15.49 16.81
CA VAL A 215 14.34 15.57 17.87
C VAL A 215 14.96 16.28 19.06
N SER A 216 14.34 17.39 19.49
CA SER A 216 14.94 18.31 20.47
C SER A 216 14.70 17.88 21.92
N ASP A 217 13.59 17.20 22.20
CA ASP A 217 13.23 16.72 23.53
C ASP A 217 13.11 15.19 23.54
N ILE A 218 14.21 14.53 23.88
CA ILE A 218 14.30 13.06 23.91
C ILE A 218 13.50 12.46 25.07
N ASP A 219 13.32 13.18 26.18
CA ASP A 219 12.51 12.71 27.31
C ASP A 219 11.04 12.69 26.92
N THR A 220 10.55 13.76 26.29
CA THR A 220 9.19 13.79 25.72
C THR A 220 9.03 12.75 24.62
N PHE A 221 10.02 12.56 23.75
CA PHE A 221 9.99 11.51 22.74
C PHE A 221 9.80 10.11 23.35
N ARG A 222 10.60 9.76 24.36
CA ARG A 222 10.47 8.46 25.06
C ARG A 222 9.12 8.32 25.74
N ALA A 223 8.63 9.39 26.38
CA ALA A 223 7.34 9.40 27.04
C ALA A 223 6.19 9.20 26.03
N THR A 224 6.19 9.93 24.92
CA THR A 224 5.17 9.81 23.86
C THR A 224 5.22 8.44 23.19
N MET A 225 6.41 7.94 22.84
CA MET A 225 6.58 6.63 22.21
C MET A 225 5.96 5.52 23.07
N ASN A 226 6.19 5.58 24.38
CA ASN A 226 5.72 4.57 25.33
C ASN A 226 4.32 4.86 25.93
N ALA A 227 3.70 5.99 25.57
CA ALA A 227 2.38 6.35 26.08
C ALA A 227 1.31 5.33 25.65
N ALA A 228 0.38 5.03 26.55
CA ALA A 228 -0.68 4.06 26.28
C ALA A 228 -1.53 4.47 25.06
N GLU A 229 -1.72 5.77 24.89
CA GLU A 229 -2.45 6.37 23.77
C GLU A 229 -1.73 6.14 22.44
N THR A 230 -0.40 6.28 22.39
CA THR A 230 0.40 6.04 21.18
C THR A 230 0.42 4.56 20.81
N VAL A 231 0.58 3.68 21.80
CA VAL A 231 0.50 2.22 21.62
C VAL A 231 -0.87 1.84 21.04
N GLN A 232 -1.94 2.39 21.61
CA GLN A 232 -3.30 2.13 21.15
C GLN A 232 -3.54 2.69 19.73
N ALA A 233 -3.04 3.89 19.43
CA ALA A 233 -3.18 4.51 18.11
C ALA A 233 -2.51 3.69 17.00
N VAL A 234 -1.31 3.13 17.24
CA VAL A 234 -0.65 2.22 16.28
C VAL A 234 -1.45 0.93 16.10
N ALA A 235 -1.97 0.36 17.19
CA ALA A 235 -2.79 -0.85 17.12
C ALA A 235 -4.10 -0.62 16.36
N ASP A 236 -4.73 0.55 16.54
CA ASP A 236 -5.98 0.89 15.86
C ASP A 236 -5.76 1.24 14.38
N ALA A 237 -4.66 1.92 14.02
CA ALA A 237 -4.29 2.14 12.62
C ALA A 237 -4.18 0.82 11.83
N LYS A 238 -3.57 -0.21 12.44
CA LYS A 238 -3.51 -1.55 11.85
C LYS A 238 -4.89 -2.17 11.67
N LYS A 239 -5.77 -2.07 12.68
CA LYS A 239 -7.14 -2.60 12.58
C LYS A 239 -7.95 -1.89 11.50
N GLU A 240 -7.80 -0.57 11.40
CA GLU A 240 -8.44 0.25 10.38
C GLU A 240 -8.03 -0.20 8.98
N ALA A 241 -6.71 -0.32 8.72
CA ALA A 241 -6.20 -0.83 7.44
C ALA A 241 -6.76 -2.22 7.10
N TYR A 242 -6.79 -3.14 8.06
CA TYR A 242 -7.35 -4.47 7.87
C TYR A 242 -8.87 -4.44 7.61
N SER A 243 -9.60 -3.53 8.24
CA SER A 243 -11.05 -3.41 8.08
C SER A 243 -11.47 -2.98 6.67
N ILE A 244 -10.58 -2.28 5.96
CA ILE A 244 -10.76 -1.86 4.56
C ILE A 244 -10.01 -2.77 3.57
N GLY A 245 -9.53 -3.93 4.02
CA GLY A 245 -8.94 -4.98 3.17
C GLY A 245 -7.45 -4.83 2.87
N ILE A 246 -6.76 -3.83 3.44
CA ILE A 246 -5.32 -3.63 3.25
C ILE A 246 -4.57 -4.56 4.20
N THR A 247 -3.93 -5.60 3.65
CA THR A 247 -3.28 -6.66 4.44
C THR A 247 -1.77 -6.74 4.25
N GLY A 248 -1.18 -5.84 3.46
CA GLY A 248 0.24 -5.86 3.11
C GLY A 248 0.83 -4.46 2.94
N THR A 249 2.15 -4.38 2.93
CA THR A 249 2.93 -3.13 2.79
C THR A 249 4.04 -3.28 1.73
N PRO A 250 4.44 -2.19 1.05
CA PRO A 250 3.73 -0.91 1.02
C PRO A 250 2.39 -1.06 0.31
N PHE A 251 1.42 -0.23 0.67
CA PHE A 251 0.16 -0.12 -0.06
C PHE A 251 -0.14 1.37 -0.26
N MET A 252 -0.56 1.74 -1.46
CA MET A 252 -0.76 3.14 -1.83
C MET A 252 -2.17 3.33 -2.37
N PHE A 253 -2.89 4.32 -1.84
CA PHE A 253 -4.01 4.95 -2.55
C PHE A 253 -3.50 6.20 -3.26
N ILE A 254 -3.83 6.37 -4.54
CA ILE A 254 -3.39 7.51 -5.35
C ILE A 254 -4.58 7.97 -6.20
N GLY A 255 -5.21 9.09 -5.83
CA GLY A 255 -6.42 9.57 -6.51
C GLY A 255 -7.54 8.52 -6.44
N ASP A 256 -8.01 8.06 -7.59
CA ASP A 256 -9.02 6.99 -7.75
C ASP A 256 -8.41 5.60 -7.97
N THR A 257 -7.10 5.45 -7.74
CA THR A 257 -6.35 4.20 -7.97
C THR A 257 -5.77 3.66 -6.67
N TYR A 258 -5.31 2.41 -6.71
CA TYR A 258 -4.47 1.84 -5.68
C TYR A 258 -3.34 1.00 -6.26
N ILE A 259 -2.25 0.88 -5.50
CA ILE A 259 -1.11 0.02 -5.79
C ILE A 259 -0.85 -0.84 -4.56
N SER A 260 -0.95 -2.15 -4.74
CA SER A 260 -0.59 -3.13 -3.71
C SER A 260 0.84 -3.62 -3.91
N GLY A 261 1.70 -3.36 -2.94
CA GLY A 261 3.11 -3.74 -2.96
C GLY A 261 4.01 -2.74 -3.67
N TYR A 262 5.27 -3.13 -3.87
CA TYR A 262 6.26 -2.32 -4.56
C TYR A 262 6.08 -2.36 -6.08
N ARG A 263 6.20 -1.18 -6.71
CA ARG A 263 6.32 -1.00 -8.16
C ARG A 263 7.46 -0.02 -8.43
N ASP A 264 8.00 -0.07 -9.64
CA ASP A 264 9.06 0.85 -10.05
C ASP A 264 8.60 2.31 -10.13
N TYR A 265 9.57 3.20 -10.25
CA TYR A 265 9.38 4.64 -10.21
C TYR A 265 8.46 5.12 -11.33
N GLU A 266 8.69 4.67 -12.56
CA GLU A 266 7.90 5.09 -13.72
C GLU A 266 6.43 4.73 -13.54
N TYR A 267 6.13 3.53 -13.01
CA TYR A 267 4.76 3.11 -12.74
C TYR A 267 4.05 4.00 -11.71
N VAL A 268 4.72 4.28 -10.59
CA VAL A 268 4.16 5.10 -9.51
C VAL A 268 3.98 6.55 -9.97
N ARG A 269 4.99 7.13 -10.63
CA ARG A 269 4.95 8.50 -11.13
C ARG A 269 3.88 8.68 -12.20
N THR A 270 3.83 7.79 -13.20
CA THR A 270 2.80 7.86 -14.25
C THR A 270 1.39 7.77 -13.66
N THR A 271 1.21 6.94 -12.63
CA THR A 271 -0.07 6.88 -11.89
C THR A 271 -0.42 8.23 -11.27
N ILE A 272 0.52 8.89 -10.59
CA ILE A 272 0.30 10.21 -9.97
C ILE A 272 -0.04 11.26 -11.02
N GLU A 273 0.73 11.32 -12.11
CA GLU A 273 0.55 12.33 -13.16
C GLU A 273 -0.81 12.20 -13.86
N LEU A 274 -1.26 10.97 -14.14
CA LEU A 274 -2.59 10.72 -14.71
C LEU A 274 -3.72 11.13 -13.77
N GLN A 275 -3.57 10.87 -12.46
CA GLN A 275 -4.55 11.29 -11.47
C GLN A 275 -4.54 12.81 -11.26
N ALA A 276 -3.38 13.46 -11.39
CA ALA A 276 -3.28 14.91 -11.33
C ALA A 276 -3.98 15.59 -12.50
N GLU A 277 -3.86 15.03 -13.71
CA GLU A 277 -4.56 15.52 -14.89
C GLU A 277 -6.08 15.34 -14.74
N ALA A 278 -6.53 14.16 -14.29
CA ALA A 278 -7.95 13.90 -14.05
C ALA A 278 -8.57 14.79 -12.96
N ALA A 279 -7.78 15.22 -11.97
CA ALA A 279 -8.26 16.13 -10.93
C ALA A 279 -8.41 17.60 -11.41
N ARG A 280 -7.79 17.96 -12.54
CA ARG A 280 -7.85 19.33 -13.11
C ARG A 280 -9.00 19.51 -14.12
N SER A 281 -9.59 18.42 -14.59
CA SER A 281 -10.62 18.39 -15.65
C SER A 281 -12.05 18.43 -15.13
#